data_AF-A0A540WK72-F1
#
_entry.id   AF-A0A540WK72-F1
#
_cell.length_a   1.000
_cell.length_b   1.000
_cell.length_c   1.000
_cell.angle_alpha   90.00
_cell.angle_beta   90.00
_cell.angle_gamma   90.00
#
_symmetry.space_group_name_H-M   'P 1'
#
loop_
_entity.id
_entity.type
_entity.pdbx_description
1 polymer ?
#
loop_
_entity_poly.entity_id
_entity_poly.type
_entity_poly.pdbx_seq_one_letter_code
_entity_poly.pdbx_strand_id
1 'polypeptide(L)'
;MGSGKVLGVMIGLCVGLLIGSPWAIVLLGAVGGFVGHRFDEMNALPAESPDALADFPPVVPSAFAGRGGPRDAASVQEEADAHLTRSLCALFVEVARADGEVRREEVREIRRYFEEVLKYGPDSLEFVRGRLKDFISVPPDLDDAVAACQEALPSSERRRLLDALFELSLVDGSLQRSEREVLSRVGDGLKLSAEEQHAIAALHLGDSSAHYEVLGLTPDATDSEVKSAFRRLAAELHPDKHAHLKGEDAEEVARHFQEVRDAYEEIRRLRGM
;
A
#
# COMPACT_ATOMS: atom_id res chain seq x y z
N MET A 1 -5.09 -36.90 -1.77
CA MET A 1 -3.63 -36.89 -1.57
C MET A 1 -3.02 -36.37 -2.86
N GLY A 2 -2.35 -35.22 -2.82
CA GLY A 2 -1.81 -34.60 -4.03
C GLY A 2 -0.76 -35.48 -4.71
N SER A 3 -0.74 -35.45 -6.04
CA SER A 3 0.12 -36.30 -6.86
C SER A 3 1.62 -36.03 -6.60
N GLY A 4 1.98 -34.79 -6.21
CA GLY A 4 3.36 -34.41 -5.88
C GLY A 4 3.84 -34.92 -4.53
N LYS A 5 2.96 -35.02 -3.51
CA LYS A 5 3.30 -35.65 -2.22
C LYS A 5 3.74 -37.11 -2.38
N VAL A 6 3.08 -37.86 -3.26
CA VAL A 6 3.43 -39.27 -3.52
C VAL A 6 4.72 -39.39 -4.31
N LEU A 7 4.93 -38.53 -5.32
CA LEU A 7 6.13 -38.54 -6.16
C LEU A 7 7.40 -38.13 -5.39
N GLY A 8 7.31 -37.11 -4.52
CA GLY A 8 8.44 -36.63 -3.70
C GLY A 8 8.90 -37.66 -2.66
N VAL A 9 7.96 -38.39 -2.04
CA VAL A 9 8.28 -39.49 -1.12
C VAL A 9 8.98 -40.63 -1.84
N MET A 10 8.52 -40.99 -3.04
CA MET A 10 9.14 -42.06 -3.85
C MET A 10 10.57 -41.74 -4.27
N ILE A 11 10.85 -40.49 -4.69
CA ILE A 11 12.20 -40.06 -5.08
C ILE A 11 13.14 -40.04 -3.86
N GLY A 12 12.68 -39.52 -2.71
CA GLY A 12 13.46 -39.51 -1.48
C GLY A 12 13.83 -40.91 -0.97
N LEU A 13 12.92 -41.87 -1.13
CA LEU A 13 13.13 -43.27 -0.75
C LEU A 13 14.15 -43.97 -1.67
N CYS A 14 14.11 -43.71 -2.97
CA CYS A 14 15.07 -44.24 -3.95
C CYS A 14 16.50 -43.71 -3.72
N VAL A 15 16.65 -42.41 -3.39
CA VAL A 15 17.97 -41.82 -3.08
C VAL A 15 18.50 -42.32 -1.73
N GLY A 16 17.64 -42.47 -0.73
CA GLY A 16 18.02 -43.02 0.58
C GLY A 16 18.53 -44.46 0.51
N LEU A 17 17.96 -45.29 -0.36
CA LEU A 17 18.38 -46.69 -0.58
C LEU A 17 19.78 -46.80 -1.20
N LEU A 18 20.21 -45.83 -2.01
CA LEU A 18 21.55 -45.80 -2.62
C LEU A 18 22.68 -45.50 -1.61
N ILE A 19 22.36 -44.84 -0.50
CA ILE A 19 23.32 -44.47 0.55
C ILE A 19 23.48 -45.62 1.59
N GLY A 20 22.55 -46.59 1.59
CA GLY A 20 22.68 -47.84 2.36
C GLY A 20 22.52 -47.71 3.89
N SER A 21 22.12 -46.55 4.41
CA SER A 21 21.90 -46.33 5.84
C SER A 21 20.39 -46.27 6.17
N PRO A 22 19.88 -47.12 7.09
CA PRO A 22 18.46 -47.12 7.47
C PRO A 22 17.95 -45.77 7.98
N TRP A 23 18.81 -45.00 8.64
CA TRP A 23 18.48 -43.66 9.13
C TRP A 23 18.41 -42.60 8.03
N ALA A 24 19.19 -42.78 6.95
CA ALA A 24 19.15 -41.87 5.80
C ALA A 24 17.81 -41.97 5.04
N ILE A 25 17.19 -43.16 5.00
CA ILE A 25 15.87 -43.37 4.38
C ILE A 25 14.78 -42.59 5.13
N VAL A 26 14.81 -42.61 6.46
CA VAL A 26 13.82 -41.89 7.28
C VAL A 26 13.99 -40.37 7.15
N LEU A 27 15.24 -39.88 7.18
CA LEU A 27 15.53 -38.45 7.02
C LEU A 27 15.20 -37.92 5.62
N LEU A 28 15.62 -38.62 4.56
CA LEU A 28 15.35 -38.20 3.18
C LEU A 28 13.90 -38.42 2.76
N GLY A 29 13.21 -39.41 3.32
CA GLY A 29 11.76 -39.59 3.13
C GLY A 29 10.95 -38.43 3.74
N ALA A 30 11.33 -37.96 4.93
CA ALA A 30 10.71 -36.80 5.57
C ALA A 30 10.98 -35.50 4.80
N VAL A 31 12.23 -35.30 4.34
CA VAL A 31 12.61 -34.14 3.52
C VAL A 31 11.93 -34.19 2.14
N GLY A 32 11.85 -35.36 1.51
CA GLY A 32 11.16 -35.57 0.23
C GLY A 32 9.64 -35.33 0.32
N GLY A 33 9.02 -35.71 1.45
CA GLY A 33 7.63 -35.37 1.75
C GLY A 33 7.40 -33.86 1.92
N PHE A 34 8.34 -33.14 2.55
CA PHE A 34 8.29 -31.68 2.71
C PHE A 34 8.48 -30.94 1.38
N VAL A 35 9.43 -31.37 0.54
CA VAL A 35 9.65 -30.80 -0.79
C VAL A 35 8.47 -31.10 -1.73
N GLY A 36 7.90 -32.31 -1.66
CA GLY A 36 6.69 -32.68 -2.39
C GLY A 36 5.46 -31.87 -1.93
N HIS A 37 5.36 -31.52 -0.64
CA HIS A 37 4.35 -30.60 -0.15
C HIS A 37 4.49 -29.19 -0.75
N ARG A 38 5.71 -28.64 -0.79
CA ARG A 38 6.00 -27.33 -1.39
C ARG A 38 5.78 -27.32 -2.91
N PHE A 39 6.06 -28.41 -3.62
CA PHE A 39 5.80 -28.52 -5.05
C PHE A 39 4.29 -28.64 -5.35
N ASP A 40 3.53 -29.39 -4.54
CA ASP A 40 2.06 -29.40 -4.63
C ASP A 40 1.44 -28.03 -4.29
N GLU A 41 2.12 -27.19 -3.52
CA GLU A 41 1.72 -25.80 -3.20
C GLU A 41 2.04 -24.83 -4.35
N MET A 42 3.15 -25.04 -5.06
CA MET A 42 3.54 -24.27 -6.24
C MET A 42 2.74 -24.65 -7.51
N ASN A 43 2.21 -25.88 -7.57
CA ASN A 43 1.43 -26.40 -8.70
C ASN A 43 -0.04 -26.71 -8.36
N ALA A 44 -0.51 -26.30 -7.17
CA ALA A 44 -1.94 -26.28 -6.90
C ALA A 44 -2.60 -25.33 -7.91
N LEU A 45 -3.42 -25.88 -8.81
CA LEU A 45 -4.32 -25.09 -9.63
C LEU A 45 -5.10 -24.16 -8.69
N PRO A 46 -5.11 -22.84 -8.91
CA PRO A 46 -5.70 -21.91 -7.95
C PRO A 46 -7.18 -22.26 -7.75
N ALA A 47 -7.49 -22.73 -6.54
CA ALA A 47 -8.85 -22.85 -6.06
C ALA A 47 -9.29 -21.45 -5.60
N GLU A 48 -10.24 -20.91 -6.37
CA GLU A 48 -11.06 -19.75 -6.05
C GLU A 48 -10.31 -18.40 -5.91
N SER A 49 -11.04 -17.32 -6.19
CA SER A 49 -10.54 -15.95 -6.08
C SER A 49 -9.92 -15.70 -4.70
N PRO A 50 -8.83 -14.91 -4.59
CA PRO A 50 -8.37 -14.44 -3.28
C PRO A 50 -9.57 -13.83 -2.53
N ASP A 51 -9.73 -14.15 -1.24
CA ASP A 51 -10.84 -13.67 -0.39
C ASP A 51 -11.06 -12.15 -0.49
N ALA A 52 -10.02 -11.39 -0.84
CA ALA A 52 -10.07 -9.95 -1.08
C ALA A 52 -10.91 -9.53 -2.31
N LEU A 53 -11.03 -10.38 -3.35
CA LEU A 53 -11.76 -10.10 -4.60
C LEU A 53 -13.20 -10.66 -4.60
N ALA A 54 -13.67 -11.22 -3.49
CA ALA A 54 -14.97 -11.88 -3.40
C ALA A 54 -16.17 -10.92 -3.55
N ASP A 55 -15.96 -9.61 -3.40
CA ASP A 55 -17.04 -8.63 -3.42
C ASP A 55 -17.52 -8.27 -4.83
N PHE A 56 -16.76 -8.60 -5.88
CA PHE A 56 -17.13 -8.30 -7.28
C PHE A 56 -18.35 -9.15 -7.72
N PRO A 57 -19.27 -8.58 -8.54
CA PRO A 57 -20.46 -9.30 -8.99
C PRO A 57 -20.08 -10.56 -9.81
N PRO A 58 -20.91 -11.62 -9.76
CA PRO A 58 -20.67 -12.84 -10.52
C PRO A 58 -20.72 -12.59 -12.03
N VAL A 59 -19.81 -13.25 -12.76
CA VAL A 59 -19.65 -13.16 -14.22
C VAL A 59 -20.92 -13.58 -14.94
N VAL A 60 -21.42 -12.71 -15.82
CA VAL A 60 -22.35 -13.07 -16.90
C VAL A 60 -21.56 -13.03 -18.21
N PRO A 61 -21.36 -14.16 -18.90
CA PRO A 61 -20.58 -14.14 -20.15
C PRO A 61 -21.27 -13.28 -21.20
N SER A 62 -20.70 -12.11 -21.50
CA SER A 62 -21.13 -11.28 -22.62
C SER A 62 -20.49 -11.83 -23.90
N ALA A 63 -21.32 -12.43 -24.75
CA ALA A 63 -20.93 -12.88 -26.06
C ALA A 63 -20.83 -11.68 -27.01
N PHE A 64 -19.65 -11.08 -27.16
CA PHE A 64 -19.40 -10.18 -28.27
C PHE A 64 -18.15 -10.56 -29.05
N ALA A 65 -18.38 -10.88 -30.32
CA ALA A 65 -17.41 -11.25 -31.33
C ALA A 65 -17.29 -10.12 -32.36
N GLY A 66 -16.09 -9.89 -32.89
CA GLY A 66 -15.85 -9.16 -34.14
C GLY A 66 -14.60 -8.28 -34.08
N ARG A 67 -13.45 -8.73 -34.62
CA ARG A 67 -12.99 -8.61 -36.02
C ARG A 67 -12.29 -7.26 -36.27
N GLY A 68 -10.95 -7.30 -36.27
CA GLY A 68 -10.06 -6.15 -36.46
C GLY A 68 -10.12 -5.53 -37.87
N GLY A 69 -10.37 -4.23 -37.89
CA GLY A 69 -10.19 -3.31 -39.03
C GLY A 69 -9.06 -2.30 -38.75
N PRO A 70 -8.87 -1.26 -39.61
CA PRO A 70 -7.84 -0.23 -39.44
C PRO A 70 -7.96 0.46 -38.08
N ARG A 71 -6.85 0.96 -37.51
CA ARG A 71 -6.85 1.66 -36.20
C ARG A 71 -7.72 2.91 -36.26
N ASP A 72 -8.99 2.76 -35.91
CA ASP A 72 -9.97 3.83 -35.81
C ASP A 72 -9.70 4.66 -34.54
N ALA A 73 -10.04 5.95 -34.54
CA ALA A 73 -9.86 6.82 -33.37
C ALA A 73 -10.55 6.27 -32.10
N ALA A 74 -11.62 5.48 -32.27
CA ALA A 74 -12.29 4.76 -31.20
C ALA A 74 -11.41 3.67 -30.56
N SER A 75 -10.67 2.88 -31.36
CA SER A 75 -9.76 1.86 -30.81
C SER A 75 -8.56 2.48 -30.10
N VAL A 76 -8.10 3.66 -30.55
CA VAL A 76 -7.01 4.39 -29.89
C VAL A 76 -7.46 4.94 -28.54
N GLN A 77 -8.67 5.49 -28.46
CA GLN A 77 -9.24 5.96 -27.18
C GLN A 77 -9.46 4.78 -26.21
N GLU A 78 -9.99 3.66 -26.70
CA GLU A 78 -10.22 2.46 -25.90
C GLU A 78 -8.89 1.85 -25.36
N GLU A 79 -7.83 1.84 -26.18
CA GLU A 79 -6.48 1.46 -25.75
C GLU A 79 -5.91 2.43 -24.69
N ALA A 80 -6.11 3.75 -24.86
CA ALA A 80 -5.67 4.76 -23.91
C ALA A 80 -6.40 4.65 -22.55
N ASP A 81 -7.71 4.43 -22.58
CA ASP A 81 -8.54 4.24 -21.39
C ASP A 81 -8.14 2.96 -20.64
N ALA A 82 -7.84 1.88 -21.38
CA ALA A 82 -7.34 0.63 -20.79
C ALA A 82 -5.94 0.78 -20.17
N HIS A 83 -5.06 1.54 -20.81
CA HIS A 83 -3.72 1.83 -20.30
C HIS A 83 -3.77 2.69 -19.03
N LEU A 84 -4.59 3.73 -19.02
CA LEU A 84 -4.82 4.56 -17.84
C LEU A 84 -5.41 3.72 -16.70
N THR A 85 -6.43 2.91 -16.97
CA THR A 85 -7.06 2.01 -15.98
C THR A 85 -6.02 1.08 -15.35
N ARG A 86 -5.16 0.46 -16.17
CA ARG A 86 -4.06 -0.38 -15.69
C ARG A 86 -3.10 0.39 -14.79
N SER A 87 -2.75 1.62 -15.15
CA SER A 87 -1.82 2.46 -14.41
C SER A 87 -2.41 2.90 -13.07
N LEU A 88 -3.69 3.26 -13.04
CA LEU A 88 -4.42 3.53 -11.80
C LEU A 88 -4.43 2.31 -10.89
N CYS A 89 -4.79 1.13 -11.41
CA CYS A 89 -4.75 -0.12 -10.64
C CYS A 89 -3.37 -0.39 -10.05
N ALA A 90 -2.30 -0.14 -10.82
CA ALA A 90 -0.93 -0.30 -10.35
C ALA A 90 -0.62 0.64 -9.17
N LEU A 91 -0.98 1.93 -9.25
CA LEU A 91 -0.77 2.88 -8.17
C LEU A 91 -1.52 2.49 -6.89
N PHE A 92 -2.79 2.11 -7.01
CA PHE A 92 -3.57 1.66 -5.86
C PHE A 92 -2.97 0.42 -5.21
N VAL A 93 -2.50 -0.56 -6.00
CA VAL A 93 -1.86 -1.76 -5.47
C VAL A 93 -0.50 -1.47 -4.86
N GLU A 94 0.32 -0.58 -5.44
CA GLU A 94 1.61 -0.17 -4.87
C GLU A 94 1.46 0.49 -3.50
N VAL A 95 0.44 1.33 -3.33
CA VAL A 95 0.14 1.95 -2.04
C VAL A 95 -0.37 0.91 -1.05
N ALA A 96 -1.38 0.12 -1.41
CA ALA A 96 -2.01 -0.86 -0.53
C ALA A 96 -1.09 -1.99 -0.06
N ARG A 97 -0.02 -2.29 -0.82
CA ARG A 97 0.96 -3.33 -0.43
C ARG A 97 2.18 -2.78 0.29
N ALA A 98 2.25 -1.48 0.53
CA ALA A 98 3.47 -0.86 1.03
C ALA A 98 3.88 -1.41 2.40
N ASP A 99 2.93 -1.82 3.23
CA ASP A 99 3.14 -2.48 4.52
C ASP A 99 3.18 -4.02 4.46
N GLY A 100 2.73 -4.63 3.36
CA GLY A 100 2.70 -6.08 3.21
C GLY A 100 1.69 -6.57 2.18
N GLU A 101 0.74 -7.39 2.64
CA GLU A 101 -0.29 -7.99 1.78
C GLU A 101 -1.52 -7.09 1.69
N VAL A 102 -2.03 -6.93 0.47
CA VAL A 102 -3.25 -6.17 0.18
C VAL A 102 -4.45 -6.82 0.89
N ARG A 103 -5.15 -6.03 1.71
CA ARG A 103 -6.30 -6.44 2.52
C ARG A 103 -7.61 -6.31 1.75
N ARG A 104 -8.66 -7.00 2.21
CA ARG A 104 -9.98 -6.97 1.58
C ARG A 104 -10.62 -5.59 1.66
N GLU A 105 -10.39 -4.88 2.75
CA GLU A 105 -10.85 -3.50 2.98
C GLU A 105 -10.32 -2.57 1.88
N GLU A 106 -9.03 -2.69 1.54
CA GLU A 106 -8.41 -1.87 0.50
C GLU A 106 -8.94 -2.22 -0.89
N VAL A 107 -9.09 -3.50 -1.22
CA VAL A 107 -9.69 -3.91 -2.49
C VAL A 107 -11.11 -3.38 -2.64
N ARG A 108 -11.90 -3.36 -1.56
CA ARG A 108 -13.25 -2.79 -1.57
C ARG A 108 -13.23 -1.30 -1.87
N GLU A 109 -12.31 -0.55 -1.28
CA GLU A 109 -12.20 0.89 -1.52
C GLU A 109 -11.63 1.21 -2.91
N ILE A 110 -10.68 0.43 -3.41
CA ILE A 110 -10.24 0.52 -4.82
C ILE A 110 -11.44 0.34 -5.74
N ARG A 111 -12.23 -0.73 -5.54
CA ARG A 111 -13.43 -0.97 -6.35
C ARG A 111 -14.40 0.22 -6.26
N ARG A 112 -14.67 0.71 -5.05
CA ARG A 112 -15.56 1.84 -4.81
C ARG A 112 -15.10 3.09 -5.57
N TYR A 113 -13.80 3.36 -5.60
CA TYR A 113 -13.24 4.47 -6.37
C TYR A 113 -13.57 4.34 -7.87
N PHE A 114 -13.31 3.19 -8.49
CA PHE A 114 -13.63 2.99 -9.91
C PHE A 114 -15.14 3.06 -10.19
N GLU A 115 -15.96 2.47 -9.32
CA GLU A 115 -17.43 2.40 -9.47
C GLU A 115 -18.11 3.76 -9.21
N GLU A 116 -17.80 4.41 -8.09
CA GLU A 116 -18.51 5.61 -7.64
C GLU A 116 -17.86 6.90 -8.12
N VAL A 117 -16.53 6.98 -8.21
CA VAL A 117 -15.81 8.21 -8.59
C VAL A 117 -15.62 8.26 -10.11
N LEU A 118 -15.08 7.19 -10.70
CA LEU A 118 -14.86 7.12 -12.14
C LEU A 118 -16.08 6.65 -12.94
N LYS A 119 -17.17 6.26 -12.26
CA LYS A 119 -18.44 5.84 -12.87
C LYS A 119 -18.30 4.63 -13.81
N TYR A 120 -17.40 3.69 -13.47
CA TYR A 120 -17.19 2.50 -14.28
C TYR A 120 -18.40 1.56 -14.18
N GLY A 121 -18.80 1.03 -15.34
CA GLY A 121 -19.84 0.01 -15.42
C GLY A 121 -19.33 -1.39 -15.05
N PRO A 122 -20.23 -2.39 -15.00
CA PRO A 122 -19.90 -3.77 -14.61
C PRO A 122 -18.75 -4.39 -15.42
N ASP A 123 -18.74 -4.20 -16.74
CA ASP A 123 -17.72 -4.77 -17.64
C ASP A 123 -16.32 -4.15 -17.37
N SER A 124 -16.27 -2.83 -17.16
CA SER A 124 -15.03 -2.12 -16.81
C SER A 124 -14.51 -2.50 -15.43
N LEU A 125 -15.41 -2.75 -14.46
CA LEU A 125 -15.03 -3.24 -13.14
C LEU A 125 -14.50 -4.68 -13.18
N GLU A 126 -14.97 -5.51 -14.11
CA GLU A 126 -14.36 -6.83 -14.35
C GLU A 126 -12.92 -6.71 -14.86
N PHE A 127 -12.67 -5.78 -15.78
CA PHE A 127 -11.32 -5.48 -16.24
C PHE A 127 -10.41 -5.02 -15.09
N VAL A 128 -10.89 -4.09 -14.26
CA VAL A 128 -10.20 -3.62 -13.04
C VAL A 128 -9.87 -4.82 -12.14
N ARG A 129 -10.85 -5.68 -11.83
CA ARG A 129 -10.64 -6.89 -11.01
C ARG A 129 -9.53 -7.78 -11.56
N GLY A 130 -9.51 -7.99 -12.88
CA GLY A 130 -8.47 -8.75 -13.56
C GLY A 130 -7.08 -8.15 -13.34
N ARG A 131 -6.96 -6.82 -13.50
CA ARG A 131 -5.70 -6.09 -13.29
C ARG A 131 -5.26 -6.10 -11.83
N LEU A 132 -6.16 -5.93 -10.87
CA LEU A 132 -5.84 -6.04 -9.45
C LEU A 132 -5.30 -7.44 -9.12
N LYS A 133 -5.93 -8.50 -9.63
CA LYS A 133 -5.46 -9.88 -9.45
C LYS A 133 -4.04 -10.07 -10.01
N ASP A 134 -3.79 -9.53 -11.21
CA ASP A 134 -2.47 -9.62 -11.84
C ASP A 134 -1.41 -8.91 -10.99
N PHE A 135 -1.70 -7.71 -10.48
CA PHE A 135 -0.77 -6.90 -9.69
C PHE A 135 -0.55 -7.39 -8.26
N ILE A 136 -1.56 -7.98 -7.63
CA ILE A 136 -1.41 -8.66 -6.33
C ILE A 136 -0.47 -9.87 -6.49
N SER A 137 -0.53 -10.57 -7.63
CA SER A 137 0.32 -11.74 -7.89
C SER A 137 1.73 -11.34 -8.33
N VAL A 138 1.85 -10.31 -9.16
CA VAL A 138 3.10 -9.78 -9.68
C VAL A 138 3.12 -8.26 -9.48
N PRO A 139 3.94 -7.78 -8.52
CA PRO A 139 4.21 -6.38 -8.31
C PRO A 139 4.27 -5.49 -9.56
N PRO A 140 3.45 -4.43 -9.65
CA PRO A 140 3.64 -3.40 -10.66
C PRO A 140 4.96 -2.65 -10.50
N ASP A 141 5.34 -1.93 -11.57
CA ASP A 141 6.38 -0.92 -11.51
C ASP A 141 5.73 0.43 -11.19
N LEU A 142 6.09 1.00 -10.04
CA LEU A 142 5.56 2.27 -9.56
C LEU A 142 5.93 3.42 -10.50
N ASP A 143 7.17 3.47 -10.97
CA ASP A 143 7.68 4.61 -11.74
C ASP A 143 7.00 4.66 -13.12
N ASP A 144 6.79 3.49 -13.75
CA ASP A 144 6.04 3.36 -15.00
C ASP A 144 4.57 3.78 -14.83
N ALA A 145 3.92 3.35 -13.75
CA ALA A 145 2.52 3.67 -13.47
C ALA A 145 2.33 5.18 -13.22
N VAL A 146 3.25 5.80 -12.46
CA VAL A 146 3.23 7.25 -12.22
C VAL A 146 3.46 8.03 -13.51
N ALA A 147 4.43 7.63 -14.34
CA ALA A 147 4.68 8.26 -15.63
C ALA A 147 3.45 8.22 -16.54
N ALA A 148 2.79 7.06 -16.63
CA ALA A 148 1.57 6.89 -17.41
C ALA A 148 0.42 7.78 -16.92
N CYS A 149 0.21 7.87 -15.61
CA CYS A 149 -0.79 8.78 -15.04
C CYS A 149 -0.41 10.26 -15.21
N GLN A 150 0.88 10.60 -15.13
CA GLN A 150 1.37 11.96 -15.36
C GLN A 150 1.16 12.41 -16.81
N GLU A 151 1.31 11.51 -17.78
CA GLU A 151 1.07 11.80 -19.19
C GLU A 151 -0.43 11.90 -19.51
N ALA A 152 -1.23 10.95 -19.02
CA ALA A 152 -2.64 10.86 -19.34
C ALA A 152 -3.53 11.90 -18.60
N LEU A 153 -3.17 12.27 -17.36
CA LEU A 153 -4.04 13.11 -16.52
C LEU A 153 -3.64 14.59 -16.54
N PRO A 154 -4.62 15.53 -16.57
CA PRO A 154 -4.37 16.94 -16.32
C PRO A 154 -4.01 17.19 -14.84
N SER A 155 -3.35 18.32 -14.55
CA SER A 155 -2.85 18.62 -13.19
C SER A 155 -3.93 18.56 -12.09
N SER A 156 -5.17 18.96 -12.40
CA SER A 156 -6.29 18.90 -11.46
C SER A 156 -6.70 17.47 -11.10
N GLU A 157 -6.59 16.53 -12.03
CA GLU A 157 -6.92 15.12 -11.81
C GLU A 157 -5.80 14.38 -11.09
N ARG A 158 -4.54 14.78 -11.31
CA ARG A 158 -3.39 14.25 -10.54
C ARG A 158 -3.54 14.52 -9.04
N ARG A 159 -4.01 15.72 -8.69
CA ARG A 159 -4.32 16.05 -7.29
C ARG A 159 -5.42 15.16 -6.71
N ARG A 160 -6.51 14.90 -7.44
CA ARG A 160 -7.58 13.99 -7.00
C ARG A 160 -7.13 12.54 -6.90
N LEU A 161 -6.21 12.13 -7.76
CA LEU A 161 -5.63 10.79 -7.70
C LEU A 161 -4.82 10.63 -6.41
N LEU A 162 -3.93 11.57 -6.09
CA LEU A 162 -3.18 11.52 -4.83
C LEU A 162 -4.12 11.55 -3.61
N ASP A 163 -5.14 12.41 -3.65
CA ASP A 163 -6.20 12.48 -2.64
C ASP A 163 -6.87 11.11 -2.39
N ALA A 164 -7.27 10.41 -3.45
CA ALA A 164 -7.87 9.08 -3.36
C ALA A 164 -6.91 7.99 -2.84
N LEU A 165 -5.61 8.12 -3.12
CA LEU A 165 -4.59 7.20 -2.59
C LEU A 165 -4.36 7.42 -1.07
N PHE A 166 -4.50 8.65 -0.59
CA PHE A 166 -4.53 8.92 0.85
C PHE A 166 -5.78 8.34 1.51
N GLU A 167 -6.96 8.49 0.89
CA GLU A 167 -8.21 7.87 1.38
C GLU A 167 -8.05 6.36 1.52
N LEU A 168 -7.46 5.69 0.52
CA LEU A 168 -7.17 4.25 0.55
C LEU A 168 -6.31 3.85 1.75
N SER A 169 -5.25 4.61 2.00
CA SER A 169 -4.27 4.29 3.06
C SER A 169 -4.79 4.55 4.48
N LEU A 170 -6.00 5.10 4.61
CA LEU A 170 -6.63 5.41 5.90
C LEU A 170 -7.83 4.53 6.20
N VAL A 171 -8.14 3.57 5.32
CA VAL A 171 -9.29 2.67 5.43
C VAL A 171 -9.20 1.80 6.68
N ASP A 172 -7.99 1.39 7.06
CA ASP A 172 -7.72 0.62 8.27
C ASP A 172 -7.51 1.49 9.53
N GLY A 173 -7.57 2.82 9.37
CA GLY A 173 -7.53 3.81 10.44
C GLY A 173 -6.15 4.37 10.80
N SER A 174 -5.07 3.94 10.16
CA SER A 174 -3.74 4.52 10.40
C SER A 174 -2.84 4.51 9.17
N LEU A 175 -2.38 5.68 8.75
CA LEU A 175 -1.39 5.80 7.68
C LEU A 175 -0.01 5.36 8.18
N GLN A 176 0.48 4.24 7.65
CA GLN A 176 1.78 3.68 7.98
C GLN A 176 2.92 4.44 7.30
N ARG A 177 4.14 4.25 7.83
CA ARG A 177 5.33 4.92 7.30
C ARG A 177 5.63 4.50 5.85
N SER A 178 5.54 3.21 5.54
CA SER A 178 5.80 2.68 4.20
C SER A 178 4.82 3.24 3.17
N GLU A 179 3.53 3.32 3.51
CA GLU A 179 2.50 3.92 2.65
C GLU A 179 2.78 5.41 2.42
N ARG A 180 3.17 6.16 3.47
CA ARG A 180 3.54 7.57 3.35
C ARG A 180 4.73 7.78 2.41
N GLU A 181 5.75 6.92 2.49
CA GLU A 181 6.91 6.97 1.59
C GLU A 181 6.49 6.72 0.13
N VAL A 182 5.56 5.78 -0.13
CA VAL A 182 5.01 5.55 -1.47
C VAL A 182 4.16 6.74 -1.94
N LEU A 183 3.28 7.28 -1.10
CA LEU A 183 2.43 8.44 -1.44
C LEU A 183 3.26 9.69 -1.78
N SER A 184 4.35 9.93 -1.05
CA SER A 184 5.29 11.02 -1.36
C SER A 184 5.96 10.82 -2.72
N ARG A 185 6.45 9.61 -3.01
CA ARG A 185 7.02 9.28 -4.33
C ARG A 185 6.01 9.45 -5.46
N VAL A 186 4.75 9.05 -5.24
CA VAL A 186 3.66 9.25 -6.20
C VAL A 186 3.41 10.74 -6.41
N GLY A 187 3.33 11.55 -5.35
CA GLY A 187 3.15 12.99 -5.43
C GLY A 187 4.24 13.68 -6.25
N ASP A 188 5.50 13.30 -6.02
CA ASP A 188 6.65 13.82 -6.75
C ASP A 188 6.60 13.45 -8.24
N GLY A 189 6.34 12.17 -8.55
CA GLY A 189 6.28 11.71 -9.95
C GLY A 189 5.07 12.24 -10.71
N LEU A 190 3.95 12.51 -10.03
CA LEU A 190 2.79 13.23 -10.60
C LEU A 190 3.06 14.73 -10.81
N LYS A 191 4.23 15.22 -10.37
CA LYS A 191 4.67 16.62 -10.45
C LYS A 191 3.77 17.57 -9.65
N LEU A 192 3.32 17.14 -8.48
CA LEU A 192 2.60 17.99 -7.52
C LEU A 192 3.60 18.76 -6.67
N SER A 193 3.34 20.04 -6.44
CA SER A 193 4.19 20.86 -5.58
C SER A 193 4.17 20.37 -4.13
N ALA A 194 5.23 20.64 -3.38
CA ALA A 194 5.29 20.32 -1.96
C ALA A 194 4.11 20.94 -1.17
N GLU A 195 3.68 22.14 -1.55
CA GLU A 195 2.51 22.81 -0.96
C GLU A 195 1.21 22.04 -1.22
N GLU A 196 0.99 21.55 -2.44
CA GLU A 196 -0.18 20.73 -2.78
C GLU A 196 -0.18 19.39 -2.05
N GLN A 197 0.98 18.72 -1.99
CA GLN A 197 1.13 17.46 -1.26
C GLN A 197 0.86 17.64 0.23
N HIS A 198 1.40 18.70 0.84
CA HIS A 198 1.13 19.07 2.24
C HIS A 198 -0.35 19.36 2.47
N ALA A 199 -1.00 20.11 1.58
CA ALA A 199 -2.41 20.44 1.71
C ALA A 199 -3.30 19.19 1.67
N ILE A 200 -3.00 18.22 0.80
CA ILE A 200 -3.72 16.95 0.72
C ILE A 200 -3.48 16.12 1.98
N ALA A 201 -2.23 15.98 2.42
CA ALA A 201 -1.91 15.25 3.65
C ALA A 201 -2.61 15.85 4.88
N ALA A 202 -2.69 17.19 4.97
CA ALA A 202 -3.36 17.87 6.08
C ALA A 202 -4.87 17.62 6.12
N LEU A 203 -5.54 17.50 4.95
CA LEU A 203 -6.97 17.17 4.89
C LEU A 203 -7.28 15.80 5.48
N HIS A 204 -6.39 14.84 5.26
CA HIS A 204 -6.57 13.43 5.63
C HIS A 204 -6.08 13.10 7.03
N LEU A 205 -4.99 13.74 7.46
CA LEU A 205 -4.38 13.48 8.77
C LEU A 205 -4.95 14.38 9.88
N GLY A 206 -5.74 15.40 9.54
CA GLY A 206 -6.25 16.40 10.50
C GLY A 206 -5.11 17.13 11.23
N ASP A 207 -5.43 17.73 12.39
CA ASP A 207 -4.51 18.50 13.27
C ASP A 207 -3.22 17.77 13.68
N SER A 208 -3.02 16.52 13.26
CA SER A 208 -1.72 15.84 13.26
C SER A 208 -0.60 16.74 12.72
N SER A 209 -0.84 17.50 11.64
CA SER A 209 0.13 18.49 11.11
C SER A 209 0.53 19.53 12.14
N ALA A 210 -0.46 20.09 12.86
CA ALA A 210 -0.22 21.07 13.91
C ALA A 210 0.65 20.48 15.04
N HIS A 211 0.46 19.20 15.37
CA HIS A 211 1.32 18.53 16.36
C HIS A 211 2.78 18.39 15.87
N TYR A 212 3.00 18.05 14.59
CA TYR A 212 4.37 18.02 14.05
C TYR A 212 4.98 19.41 13.98
N GLU A 213 4.21 20.43 13.61
CA GLU A 213 4.64 21.83 13.56
C GLU A 213 5.06 22.36 14.94
N VAL A 214 4.35 22.00 16.02
CA VAL A 214 4.74 22.31 17.41
C VAL A 214 6.12 21.72 17.74
N LEU A 215 6.48 20.57 17.16
CA LEU A 215 7.81 19.98 17.30
C LEU A 215 8.84 20.54 16.29
N GLY A 216 8.43 21.44 15.40
CA GLY A 216 9.24 21.95 14.30
C GLY A 216 9.56 20.88 13.26
N LEU A 217 8.65 19.93 13.09
CA LEU A 217 8.76 18.79 12.20
C LEU A 217 7.66 18.81 11.15
N THR A 218 7.91 18.08 10.09
CA THR A 218 6.91 17.75 9.08
C THR A 218 6.32 16.38 9.37
N PRO A 219 5.09 16.07 8.90
CA PRO A 219 4.47 14.77 9.14
C PRO A 219 5.30 13.57 8.68
N ASP A 220 6.19 13.71 7.69
CA ASP A 220 7.12 12.68 7.20
C ASP A 220 8.30 12.37 8.14
N ALA A 221 8.52 13.16 9.20
CA ALA A 221 9.59 12.93 10.16
C ALA A 221 9.56 11.50 10.73
N THR A 222 10.70 10.85 10.86
CA THR A 222 10.85 9.51 11.44
C THR A 222 10.59 9.50 12.95
N ASP A 223 10.27 8.35 13.52
CA ASP A 223 10.06 8.21 14.98
C ASP A 223 11.31 8.62 15.78
N SER A 224 12.48 8.37 15.20
CA SER A 224 13.77 8.84 15.72
C SER A 224 13.81 10.37 15.79
N GLU A 225 13.42 11.04 14.71
CA GLU A 225 13.39 12.51 14.62
C GLU A 225 12.33 13.11 15.54
N VAL A 226 11.14 12.52 15.62
CA VAL A 226 10.09 12.93 16.57
C VAL A 226 10.58 12.83 18.01
N LYS A 227 11.16 11.69 18.40
CA LYS A 227 11.74 11.48 19.74
C LYS A 227 12.92 12.42 20.00
N SER A 228 13.71 12.73 18.98
CA SER A 228 14.86 13.63 19.08
C SER A 228 14.43 15.09 19.26
N ALA A 229 13.48 15.55 18.44
CA ALA A 229 12.91 16.89 18.52
C ALA A 229 12.22 17.12 19.87
N PHE A 230 11.43 16.15 20.35
CA PHE A 230 10.83 16.20 21.68
C PHE A 230 11.89 16.33 22.78
N ARG A 231 12.93 15.49 22.79
CA ARG A 231 14.01 15.58 23.80
C ARG A 231 14.72 16.92 23.77
N ARG A 232 14.97 17.46 22.57
CA ARG A 232 15.60 18.78 22.38
C ARG A 232 14.74 19.89 22.97
N LEU A 233 13.48 19.99 22.55
CA LEU A 233 12.54 21.01 23.01
C LEU A 233 12.24 20.87 24.51
N ALA A 234 12.06 19.66 25.02
CA ALA A 234 11.87 19.41 26.45
C ALA A 234 13.08 19.88 27.28
N ALA A 235 14.31 19.71 26.77
CA ALA A 235 15.51 20.20 27.43
C ALA A 235 15.69 21.72 27.29
N GLU A 236 15.19 22.35 26.23
CA GLU A 236 15.21 23.80 26.02
C GLU A 236 14.18 24.51 26.90
N LEU A 237 12.97 23.95 27.04
CA LEU A 237 11.84 24.51 27.76
C LEU A 237 11.71 24.02 29.21
N HIS A 238 12.64 23.18 29.69
CA HIS A 238 12.56 22.60 31.03
C HIS A 238 12.51 23.69 32.14
N PRO A 239 11.61 23.57 33.13
CA PRO A 239 11.43 24.59 34.18
C PRO A 239 12.71 24.88 34.95
N ASP A 240 13.61 23.90 35.17
CA ASP A 240 14.90 24.14 35.83
C ASP A 240 15.80 25.16 35.11
N LYS A 241 15.79 25.20 33.76
CA LYS A 241 16.60 26.17 33.01
C LYS A 241 16.02 27.58 33.07
N HIS A 242 14.71 27.67 33.29
CA HIS A 242 13.94 28.91 33.31
C HIS A 242 13.49 29.31 34.72
N ALA A 243 14.03 28.67 35.76
CA ALA A 243 13.70 28.92 37.16
C ALA A 243 14.01 30.37 37.62
N HIS A 244 14.76 31.12 36.82
CA HIS A 244 15.08 32.52 37.06
C HIS A 244 14.02 33.49 36.49
N LEU A 245 13.15 33.03 35.58
CA LEU A 245 12.03 33.80 35.04
C LEU A 245 10.90 33.94 36.07
N LYS A 246 10.11 35.01 35.98
CA LYS A 246 8.98 35.29 36.88
C LYS A 246 7.82 35.90 36.10
N GLY A 247 6.61 35.72 36.61
CA GLY A 247 5.41 36.31 36.00
C GLY A 247 5.10 35.70 34.64
N GLU A 248 4.70 36.54 33.69
CA GLU A 248 4.20 36.13 32.37
C GLU A 248 5.20 35.28 31.57
N ASP A 249 6.51 35.61 31.64
CA ASP A 249 7.55 34.86 30.91
C ASP A 249 7.67 33.40 31.40
N ALA A 250 7.50 33.17 32.71
CA ALA A 250 7.54 31.82 33.28
C ALA A 250 6.29 31.01 32.90
N GLU A 251 5.13 31.68 32.84
CA GLU A 251 3.88 31.06 32.40
C GLU A 251 3.90 30.71 30.90
N GLU A 252 4.51 31.55 30.06
CA GLU A 252 4.65 31.29 28.64
C GLU A 252 5.54 30.08 28.36
N VAL A 253 6.70 29.98 29.01
CA VAL A 253 7.58 28.81 28.90
C VAL A 253 6.88 27.53 29.36
N ALA A 254 6.13 27.59 30.46
CA ALA A 254 5.37 26.45 30.97
C ALA A 254 4.27 26.01 29.98
N ARG A 255 3.58 26.97 29.35
CA ARG A 255 2.56 26.70 28.32
C ARG A 255 3.18 26.06 27.08
N HIS A 256 4.30 26.59 26.61
CA HIS A 256 5.02 26.04 25.46
C HIS A 256 5.53 24.61 25.74
N PHE A 257 6.05 24.36 26.95
CA PHE A 257 6.46 23.01 27.35
C PHE A 257 5.28 22.03 27.35
N GLN A 258 4.13 22.49 27.84
CA GLN A 258 2.90 21.72 27.87
C GLN A 258 2.41 21.40 26.44
N GLU A 259 2.39 22.38 25.54
CA GLU A 259 2.04 22.21 24.13
C GLU A 259 2.95 21.20 23.41
N VAL A 260 4.27 21.29 23.61
CA VAL A 260 5.24 20.32 23.05
C VAL A 260 5.00 18.91 23.57
N ARG A 261 4.67 18.76 24.86
CA ARG A 261 4.37 17.44 25.44
C ARG A 261 3.10 16.85 24.84
N ASP A 262 2.03 17.64 24.79
CA ASP A 262 0.72 17.18 24.32
C ASP A 262 0.78 16.81 22.83
N ALA A 263 1.50 17.59 22.02
CA ALA A 263 1.77 17.28 20.63
C ALA A 263 2.57 15.97 20.45
N TYR A 264 3.60 15.74 21.26
CA TYR A 264 4.37 14.50 21.21
C TYR A 264 3.53 13.28 21.62
N GLU A 265 2.70 13.40 22.65
CA GLU A 265 1.80 12.33 23.10
C GLU A 265 0.78 11.95 22.02
N GLU A 266 0.24 12.94 21.31
CA GLU A 266 -0.71 12.69 20.24
C GLU A 266 -0.05 12.05 19.02
N ILE A 267 1.14 12.53 18.60
CA ILE A 267 1.93 11.88 17.55
C ILE A 267 2.25 10.43 17.93
N ARG A 268 2.60 10.19 19.20
CA ARG A 268 2.87 8.85 19.73
C ARG A 268 1.65 7.95 19.66
N ARG A 269 0.46 8.47 19.99
CA ARG A 269 -0.81 7.74 19.88
C ARG A 269 -1.14 7.39 18.43
N LEU A 270 -0.97 8.34 17.51
CA LEU A 270 -1.24 8.18 16.08
C LEU A 270 -0.30 7.17 15.40
N ARG A 271 0.95 7.05 15.89
CA ARG A 271 1.97 6.16 15.32
C ARG A 271 2.17 4.83 16.07
N GLY A 272 1.52 4.64 17.22
CA GLY A 272 1.71 3.44 18.05
C GLY A 272 3.11 3.29 18.66
N MET A 273 3.78 4.40 19.02
CA MET A 273 5.15 4.41 19.57
C MET A 273 5.28 4.20 21.09
#